data_AF-A0A516PXV3-F1
#
_entry.id   AF-A0A516PXV3-F1
#
_cell.length_a   1.000
_cell.length_b   1.000
_cell.length_c   1.000
_cell.angle_alpha   90.00
_cell.angle_beta   90.00
_cell.angle_gamma   90.00
#
_symmetry.space_group_name_H-M   'P 1'
#
loop_
_entity.id
_entity.type
_entity.pdbx_description
1 polymer ?
#
loop_
_entity_poly.entity_id
_entity_poly.type
_entity_poly.pdbx_seq_one_letter_code
_entity_poly.pdbx_strand_id
1 'polypeptide(L)' 'MSDTTTIRISRTTHHELRRLAHQRHQTVADTVARAVRLLLQDDIGHDLSAPLTDEETSWLDADAG' A
#
# COMPACT_ATOMS: atom_id res chain seq x y z
N MET A 1 -17.51 -11.28 12.06
CA MET A 1 -16.96 -11.85 10.80
C MET A 1 -16.44 -10.67 10.00
N SER A 2 -15.17 -10.66 9.61
CA SER A 2 -14.64 -9.62 8.73
C SER A 2 -15.30 -9.74 7.36
N ASP A 3 -15.76 -8.62 6.80
CA ASP A 3 -16.39 -8.59 5.48
C ASP A 3 -15.42 -9.16 4.43
N THR A 4 -15.91 -10.07 3.60
CA THR A 4 -15.12 -10.71 2.54
C THR A 4 -15.63 -10.30 1.18
N THR A 5 -14.71 -9.92 0.29
CA THR A 5 -15.00 -9.61 -1.11
C THR A 5 -14.37 -10.66 -2.02
N THR A 6 -15.12 -11.14 -3.02
CA THR A 6 -14.58 -12.05 -4.04
C THR A 6 -14.17 -11.27 -5.29
N ILE A 7 -12.93 -11.44 -5.74
CA ILE A 7 -12.41 -10.82 -6.97
C ILE A 7 -12.09 -11.88 -8.02
N ARG A 8 -12.28 -11.55 -9.30
CA ARG A 8 -11.83 -12.37 -10.43
C ARG A 8 -10.44 -11.94 -10.88
N ILE A 9 -9.54 -12.90 -11.01
CA ILE A 9 -8.18 -12.69 -11.51
C ILE A 9 -7.84 -13.75 -12.56
N SER A 10 -6.78 -13.50 -13.35
CA SER A 10 -6.28 -14.51 -14.27
C SER A 10 -5.75 -15.74 -13.51
N ARG A 11 -5.76 -16.91 -14.16
CA ARG A 11 -5.16 -18.12 -13.57
C ARG A 11 -3.67 -17.93 -13.29
N THR A 12 -2.96 -17.24 -14.18
CA THR A 12 -1.54 -16.91 -14.03
C THR A 12 -1.30 -16.10 -12.76
N THR A 13 -2.05 -15.02 -12.56
CA THR A 13 -1.96 -14.17 -11.35
C THR A 13 -2.26 -14.98 -10.09
N HIS A 14 -3.26 -15.86 -10.13
CA HIS A 14 -3.57 -16.73 -9.00
C HIS A 14 -2.40 -17.68 -8.66
N HIS A 15 -1.76 -18.27 -9.66
CA HIS A 15 -0.59 -19.13 -9.46
C HIS A 15 0.59 -18.38 -8.86
N GLU A 16 0.86 -17.16 -9.32
CA GLU A 16 1.92 -16.31 -8.79
C GLU A 16 1.66 -15.93 -7.33
N LEU A 17 0.43 -15.50 -7.01
CA LEU A 17 0.02 -15.19 -5.64
C LEU A 17 0.15 -16.41 -4.73
N ARG A 18 -0.27 -17.60 -5.19
CA ARG A 18 -0.16 -18.84 -4.42
C ARG A 18 1.30 -19.22 -4.18
N ARG A 19 2.17 -19.09 -5.19
CA ARG A 19 3.61 -19.34 -5.06
C ARG A 19 4.24 -18.38 -4.05
N LEU A 20 3.91 -17.09 -4.15
CA LEU A 20 4.42 -16.05 -3.25
C LEU A 20 4.01 -16.29 -1.81
N ALA A 21 2.73 -16.60 -1.60
CA ALA A 21 2.18 -16.92 -0.28
C ALA A 21 2.90 -18.12 0.34
N HIS A 22 3.11 -19.18 -0.45
CA HIS A 22 3.84 -20.37 0.00
C HIS A 22 5.28 -20.06 0.39
N GLN A 23 6.02 -19.31 -0.44
CA GLN A 23 7.40 -18.90 -0.16
C GLN A 23 7.53 -18.05 1.11
N ARG A 24 6.48 -17.31 1.46
CA ARG A 24 6.44 -16.46 2.66
C ARG A 24 5.77 -17.11 3.87
N HIS A 25 5.36 -18.37 3.76
CA HIS A 25 4.60 -19.07 4.80
C HIS A 25 3.33 -18.31 5.23
N GLN A 26 2.64 -17.71 4.25
CA GLN A 26 1.43 -16.91 4.44
C GLN A 26 0.26 -17.49 3.64
N THR A 27 -0.97 -17.06 3.96
CA THR A 27 -2.11 -17.33 3.09
C THR A 27 -2.11 -16.37 1.90
N VAL A 28 -2.87 -16.70 0.85
CA VAL A 28 -3.09 -15.78 -0.28
C VAL A 28 -3.76 -14.49 0.20
N ALA A 29 -4.71 -14.57 1.14
CA ALA A 29 -5.38 -13.41 1.70
C ALA A 29 -4.40 -12.47 2.43
N ASP A 30 -3.53 -13.02 3.30
CA ASP A 30 -2.53 -12.21 4.01
C ASP A 30 -1.52 -11.58 3.05
N THR A 31 -1.15 -12.32 2.00
CA THR A 31 -0.22 -11.84 0.97
C THR A 31 -0.83 -10.65 0.21
N VAL A 32 -2.11 -10.75 -0.18
CA VAL A 32 -2.83 -9.65 -0.85
C VAL A 32 -3.00 -8.45 0.07
N ALA A 33 -3.42 -8.66 1.31
CA ALA A 33 -3.57 -7.57 2.29
C ALA A 33 -2.25 -6.83 2.52
N ARG A 34 -1.13 -7.56 2.62
CA ARG A 34 0.21 -6.97 2.73
C ARG A 34 0.62 -6.23 1.47
N ALA A 35 0.34 -6.78 0.28
CA ALA A 35 0.66 -6.13 -0.98
C ALA A 35 -0.10 -4.81 -1.13
N VAL A 36 -1.40 -4.79 -0.84
CA VAL A 36 -2.23 -3.56 -0.86
C VAL A 36 -1.66 -2.52 0.11
N ARG A 37 -1.32 -2.93 1.34
CA ARG A 37 -0.72 -2.01 2.31
C ARG A 37 0.59 -1.42 1.81
N LEU A 38 1.45 -2.22 1.18
CA LEU A 38 2.73 -1.74 0.66
C LEU A 38 2.54 -0.77 -0.51
N LEU A 39 1.59 -1.02 -1.40
CA LEU A 39 1.27 -0.09 -2.51
C LEU A 39 0.77 1.25 -1.97
N LEU A 40 -0.13 1.24 -0.99
CA LEU A 40 -0.60 2.46 -0.35
C LEU A 40 0.53 3.22 0.38
N GLN A 41 1.45 2.49 0.99
CA GLN A 41 2.62 3.09 1.64
C GLN A 41 3.60 3.70 0.64
N ASP A 42 3.73 3.10 -0.54
CA ASP A 42 4.56 3.61 -1.64
C ASP A 42 3.99 4.93 -2.18
N ASP A 43 2.67 4.99 -2.40
CA ASP A 43 1.97 6.21 -2.81
C ASP A 43 2.16 7.34 -1.77
N ILE A 44 1.94 7.05 -0.48
CA ILE A 44 2.18 8.01 0.59
C ILE A 44 3.64 8.46 0.63
N GLY A 45 4.58 7.53 0.47
CA GLY A 45 6.01 7.83 0.44
C GLY A 45 6.37 8.75 -0.73
N HIS A 46 5.75 8.55 -1.89
CA HIS A 46 5.90 9.41 -3.04
C HIS A 46 5.40 10.83 -2.75
N ASP A 47 4.18 10.97 -2.22
CA ASP A 47 3.58 12.27 -1.89
C ASP A 47 4.42 13.03 -0.85
N LEU A 48 4.88 12.35 0.20
CA LEU A 48 5.71 12.95 1.24
C LEU A 48 7.13 13.31 0.78
N SER A 49 7.59 12.75 -0.34
CA SER A 49 8.91 13.06 -0.91
C SER A 49 8.91 14.33 -1.78
N ALA A 50 7.73 14.84 -2.13
CA ALA A 50 7.62 16.09 -2.84
C ALA A 50 8.11 17.24 -1.95
N PRO A 51 8.89 18.19 -2.49
CA PRO A 51 9.18 19.43 -1.77
C PRO A 51 7.89 20.11 -1.36
N LEU A 52 7.84 20.64 -0.14
CA LEU A 52 6.73 21.47 0.31
C LEU A 52 6.57 22.67 -0.62
N THR A 53 5.32 23.03 -0.88
CA THR A 53 5.02 24.27 -1.59
C THR A 53 5.40 25.47 -0.72
N ASP A 54 5.56 26.64 -1.35
CA ASP A 54 5.83 27.89 -0.64
C ASP A 54 4.70 28.23 0.36
N GLU A 55 3.46 27.86 0.05
CA GLU A 55 2.28 28.04 0.92
C GLU A 55 2.37 27.13 2.16
N GLU A 56 2.68 25.84 1.99
CA GLU A 56 2.84 24.89 3.08
C GLU A 56 4.05 25.23 3.97
N THR A 57 5.12 25.71 3.37
CA THR A 57 6.31 26.20 4.10
C THR A 57 5.96 27.44 4.92
N SER A 58 5.27 28.42 4.32
CA SER A 58 4.80 29.61 5.03
C SER A 58 3.82 29.28 6.15
N TRP A 59 3.01 28.22 6.03
CA TRP A 59 2.11 27.77 7.09
C TRP A 59 2.89 27.15 8.26
N LEU A 60 3.92 26.34 7.98
CA LEU A 60 4.80 25.77 9.02
C LEU A 60 5.60 26.85 9.77
N ASP A 61 6.08 27.87 9.06
CA ASP A 61 6.84 28.97 9.66
C ASP A 61 5.96 29.91 10.49
N ALA A 62 4.65 29.94 10.25
CA ALA A 62 3.71 30.81 10.98
C ALA A 62 3.45 30.36 12.43
N ASP A 63 3.62 29.08 12.75
CA ASP A 63 3.47 28.52 14.10
C ASP A 63 4.78 28.54 14.93
N ALA A 64 5.88 29.00 14.32
CA ALA A 64 7.20 29.09 14.96
C ALA A 64 7.56 30.50 15.50
N GLY A 65 6.60 31.43 15.49
CA GLY A 65 6.74 32.84 15.90
C GLY A 65 6.21 33.16 17.29
#